data_AF-A0A1Y6HGV1-F1
#
_entry.id   AF-A0A1Y6HGV1-F1
#
_cell.length_a   1.000
_cell.length_b   1.000
_cell.length_c   1.000
_cell.angle_alpha   90.00
_cell.angle_beta   90.00
_cell.angle_gamma   90.00
#
_symmetry.space_group_name_H-M   'P 1'
#
loop_
_entity.id
_entity.type
_entity.pdbx_description
1 polymer ?
#
loop_
_entity_poly.entity_id
_entity_poly.type
_entity_poly.pdbx_seq_one_letter_code
_entity_poly.pdbx_strand_id
1 'polypeptide(L)' 'MTIGRYAMIQTGNDVVINIIVSESGFTIDGFEFRALQDTTVCEPGMYFNRRDGLYYFDAQFTQRELIAPEPPASL' A
#
# COMPACT_ATOMS: atom_id res chain seq x y z
N MET A 1 12.48 2.25 21.78
CA MET A 1 11.03 2.15 21.51
C MET A 1 10.63 3.43 20.82
N THR A 2 10.22 3.36 19.56
CA THR A 2 9.89 4.55 18.77
C THR A 2 8.39 4.53 18.48
N ILE A 3 7.69 5.61 18.81
CA ILE A 3 6.28 5.80 18.45
C ILE A 3 6.22 6.43 17.06
N GLY A 4 5.36 5.91 16.20
CA GLY A 4 5.18 6.38 14.84
C GLY A 4 3.74 6.27 14.35
N ARG A 5 3.48 6.85 13.18
CA ARG A 5 2.21 6.71 12.46
C ARG A 5 2.32 5.57 11.46
N TYR A 6 1.29 4.75 11.38
CA TYR A 6 1.25 3.58 10.50
C TYR A 6 -0.07 3.50 9.73
N ALA A 7 0.01 3.23 8.44
CA ALA A 7 -1.12 2.75 7.67
C ALA A 7 -1.39 1.29 8.04
N MET A 8 -2.61 1.01 8.51
CA MET A 8 -3.11 -0.33 8.79
C MET A 8 -3.80 -0.85 7.53
N ILE A 9 -3.18 -1.83 6.89
CA ILE A 9 -3.60 -2.36 5.58
C ILE A 9 -4.12 -3.77 5.78
N GLN A 10 -5.32 -4.06 5.28
CA GLN A 10 -5.85 -5.42 5.34
C GLN A 10 -5.05 -6.32 4.37
N THR A 11 -4.66 -7.51 4.84
CA THR A 11 -3.89 -8.45 4.01
C THR A 11 -4.76 -8.94 2.84
N GLY A 12 -4.22 -8.87 1.62
CA GLY A 12 -4.82 -9.45 0.41
C GLY A 12 -5.58 -8.48 -0.50
N ASN A 13 -5.91 -7.27 -0.03
CA ASN A 13 -6.67 -6.26 -0.78
C ASN A 13 -5.99 -4.89 -0.85
N ASP A 14 -4.84 -4.71 -0.19
CA ASP A 14 -4.01 -3.50 -0.21
C ASP A 14 -4.74 -2.19 0.20
N VAL A 15 -5.93 -2.32 0.80
CA VAL A 15 -6.73 -1.19 1.28
C VAL A 15 -6.25 -0.76 2.66
N VAL A 16 -5.99 0.54 2.82
CA VAL A 16 -5.77 1.18 4.12
C VAL A 16 -7.10 1.26 4.84
N ILE A 17 -7.22 0.54 5.95
CA ILE A 17 -8.44 0.51 6.77
C ILE A 17 -8.40 1.60 7.84
N ASN A 18 -7.21 1.93 8.34
CA ASN A 18 -7.04 2.96 9.36
C ASN A 18 -5.61 3.53 9.37
N ILE A 19 -5.44 4.70 9.99
CA ILE A 19 -4.13 5.25 10.37
C ILE A 19 -4.02 5.19 11.89
N ILE A 20 -3.01 4.49 12.40
CA ILE A 20 -2.81 4.32 13.85
C ILE A 20 -1.50 4.94 14.31
N VAL A 21 -1.44 5.28 15.59
CA VAL A 21 -0.20 5.63 16.29
C VAL A 21 0.17 4.43 17.15
N SER A 22 1.38 3.91 16.98
CA SER A 22 1.82 2.70 17.70
C SER A 22 3.34 2.67 17.86
N GLU A 23 3.82 1.71 18.64
CA GLU A 23 5.24 1.40 18.77
C GLU A 23 5.75 0.65 17.53
N SER A 24 7.04 0.86 17.23
CA SER A 24 7.76 0.08 16.25
C SER A 24 7.69 -1.42 16.57
N GLY A 25 7.06 -2.21 15.70
CA GLY A 25 6.93 -3.67 15.84
C GLY A 25 5.54 -4.17 16.27
N PHE A 26 4.57 -3.26 16.44
CA PHE A 26 3.18 -3.67 16.64
C PHE A 26 2.68 -4.54 15.47
N THR A 27 1.98 -5.63 15.81
CA THR A 27 1.42 -6.59 14.86
C THR A 27 0.06 -7.07 15.34
N ILE A 28 -0.82 -7.41 14.40
CA ILE A 28 -2.10 -8.07 14.64
C ILE A 28 -2.44 -8.92 13.41
N ASP A 29 -3.06 -10.07 13.63
CA ASP A 29 -3.39 -11.00 12.55
C ASP A 29 -4.34 -10.36 11.53
N GLY A 30 -4.08 -10.64 10.25
CA GLY A 30 -4.88 -10.15 9.13
C GLY A 30 -4.55 -8.74 8.64
N PHE A 31 -3.53 -8.09 9.23
CA PHE A 31 -3.13 -6.73 8.86
C PHE A 31 -1.62 -6.58 8.69
N GLU A 32 -1.24 -5.76 7.71
CA GLU A 32 0.10 -5.22 7.53
C GLU A 32 0.15 -3.77 8.04
N PHE A 33 1.27 -3.38 8.63
CA PHE A 33 1.51 -2.00 9.07
C PHE A 33 2.66 -1.39 8.27
N ARG A 34 2.40 -0.25 7.64
CA ARG A 34 3.42 0.51 6.90
C ARG A 34 3.67 1.84 7.59
N ALA A 35 4.91 2.08 7.98
CA ALA A 35 5.31 3.34 8.59
C ALA A 35 5.07 4.50 7.61
N LEU A 36 4.45 5.56 8.10
CA LEU A 36 4.21 6.78 7.33
C LEU A 36 5.24 7.84 7.70
N GLN A 37 5.81 8.47 6.69
CA GLN A 37 6.66 9.65 6.88
C GLN A 37 5.76 10.89 7.03
N ASP A 38 6.27 11.96 7.63
CA ASP A 38 5.49 13.18 7.88
C ASP A 38 4.93 13.81 6.60
N THR A 39 5.61 13.62 5.48
CA THR A 39 5.21 14.12 4.15
C THR A 39 4.31 13.14 3.38
N THR A 40 4.07 11.94 3.90
CA THR A 40 3.23 10.94 3.23
C THR A 40 1.75 11.28 3.42
N VAL A 41 1.05 11.51 2.31
CA VAL A 41 -0.41 11.60 2.28
C VAL A 41 -0.97 10.18 2.22
N CYS A 42 -1.70 9.78 3.26
CA CYS A 42 -2.31 8.47 3.38
C CYS A 42 -3.53 8.57 4.31
N GLU A 43 -4.68 8.10 3.83
CA GLU A 43 -5.95 8.14 4.53
C GLU A 43 -6.69 6.80 4.38
N PRO A 44 -7.63 6.47 5.29
CA PRO A 44 -8.48 5.30 5.14
C PRO A 44 -9.22 5.29 3.80
N GLY A 45 -9.31 4.12 3.17
CA GLY A 45 -9.92 3.93 1.85
C GLY A 45 -8.95 4.08 0.67
N MET A 46 -7.74 4.59 0.88
CA MET A 46 -6.69 4.56 -0.14
C MET A 46 -6.12 3.13 -0.29
N TYR A 47 -5.53 2.87 -1.44
CA TYR A 47 -4.87 1.63 -1.80
C TYR A 47 -3.36 1.82 -1.83
N PHE A 48 -2.63 0.93 -1.17
CA PHE A 48 -1.16 0.93 -1.17
C PHE A 48 -0.62 0.26 -2.43
N ASN A 49 0.09 1.00 -3.27
CA ASN A 49 0.80 0.44 -4.40
C ASN A 49 2.16 -0.11 -3.94
N ARG A 50 2.29 -1.44 -3.94
CA ARG A 50 3.52 -2.12 -3.52
C ARG A 50 4.72 -1.87 -4.44
N ARG A 51 4.52 -1.38 -5.67
CA ARG A 51 5.60 -1.11 -6.65
C ARG A 51 6.36 0.16 -6.34
N ASP A 52 5.66 1.23 -5.99
CA ASP A 52 6.24 2.56 -5.77
C ASP A 52 6.17 3.01 -4.29
N GLY A 53 5.42 2.29 -3.45
CA GLY A 53 5.26 2.61 -2.04
C GLY A 53 4.31 3.79 -1.78
N LEU A 54 3.51 4.19 -2.77
CA LEU A 54 2.58 5.31 -2.69
C LEU A 54 1.14 4.83 -2.43
N TYR A 55 0.26 5.78 -2.09
CA TYR A 55 -1.13 5.53 -1.78
C TYR A 55 -2.02 6.27 -2.78
N TYR A 56 -3.03 5.58 -3.30
CA TYR A 56 -3.94 6.11 -4.32
C TYR A 56 -5.40 5.85 -3.95
N PHE A 57 -6.33 6.73 -4.34
CA PHE A 57 -7.76 6.45 -4.16
C PHE A 57 -8.32 5.44 -5.16
N ASP A 58 -7.63 5.27 -6.29
CA ASP A 58 -8.04 4.35 -7.34
C ASP A 58 -7.22 3.06 -7.29
N ALA A 59 -7.92 1.95 -7.09
CA ALA A 59 -7.36 0.60 -7.03
C ALA A 59 -6.64 0.19 -8.31
N GLN A 60 -6.94 0.81 -9.46
CA GLN A 60 -6.24 0.50 -10.71
C GLN A 60 -4.74 0.80 -10.62
N PHE A 61 -4.34 1.78 -9.79
CA PHE A 61 -2.92 2.07 -9.57
C PHE A 61 -2.20 1.04 -8.69
N THR A 62 -2.90 0.05 -8.14
CA THR A 62 -2.27 -1.13 -7.49
C THR A 62 -2.26 -2.36 -8.40
N GLN A 63 -2.95 -2.32 -9.53
CA GLN A 63 -3.02 -3.43 -10.46
C GLN A 63 -1.78 -3.51 -11.34
N ARG A 64 -1.33 -4.73 -11.60
CA ARG A 64 -0.32 -5.02 -12.62
C ARG A 64 -0.99 -4.99 -13.98
N GLU A 65 -0.82 -3.93 -14.76
CA GLU A 65 -0.80 -4.14 -16.21
C GLU A 65 0.49 -4.90 -16.52
N LEU A 66 0.39 -6.23 -16.60
CA LEU A 66 1.33 -7.02 -17.37
C LEU A 66 1.11 -6.62 -18.83
N ILE A 67 1.74 -5.54 -19.27
CA ILE A 67 1.90 -5.27 -20.69
C ILE A 67 2.85 -6.38 -21.16
N ALA A 68 2.29 -7.52 -21.59
CA ALA A 68 3.05 -8.48 -22.35
C ALA A 68 3.57 -7.71 -23.58
N PRO A 69 4.88 -7.71 -23.87
CA PRO A 69 5.37 -7.11 -25.09
C PRO A 69 4.61 -7.76 -26.26
N GLU A 70 4.06 -6.94 -27.16
CA GLU A 70 3.38 -7.46 -28.35
C GLU A 70 4.33 -8.44 -29.05
N PRO A 71 3.87 -9.65 -29.42
CA PRO A 71 4.70 -10.55 -30.21
C PRO A 71 5.12 -9.80 -31.48
N PRO A 72 6.40 -9.88 -31.88
CA PRO A 72 6.88 -9.15 -33.05
C PRO A 72 5.99 -9.48 -34.25
N ALA A 73 5.48 -8.43 -34.90
CA ALA A 73 4.71 -8.58 -36.13
C ALA A 73 5.57 -9.40 -37.11
N SER A 74 5.07 -10.57 -37.50
CA SER A 74 5.72 -11.38 -38.53
C SER A 74 5.60 -10.63 -39.85
N LEU A 75 6.74 -10.09 -40.33
CA LEU A 75 6.92 -9.58 -41.68
C LEU A 75 7.30 -10.73 -42.63
#